data_AF-A0A657B2J4-F1
#
_entry.id   AF-A0A657B2J4-F1
#
_cell.length_a   1.000
_cell.length_b   1.000
_cell.length_c   1.000
_cell.angle_alpha   90.00
_cell.angle_beta   90.00
_cell.angle_gamma   90.00
#
_symmetry.space_group_name_H-M   'P 1'
#
loop_
_entity.id
_entity.type
_entity.pdbx_description
1 polymer ?
#
loop_
_entity_poly.entity_id
_entity_poly.type
_entity_poly.pdbx_seq_one_letter_code
_entity_poly.pdbx_strand_id
1 'polypeptide(L)'
;MWNRYRKTEFFEKPWLLRFFDQIRFYEVSHDELMTIREQFPVGTYPIKVEEGSFSLSEYQAFLSENQESIDTFKGKREAAFEAELAEWHRTGQFNFEVAEDNLDLSETSWEEGQIVVDSPVSGSVWQSEITSDSEVVKGQVLMILESMKMEIPVHATSSGVVKQVLLDKGQRVSPGQALVVIEEH
;
A
#
# COMPACT_ATOMS: atom_id res chain seq x y z
N MET A 1 5.53 16.66 6.03
CA MET A 1 5.58 17.61 7.17
C MET A 1 6.52 17.17 8.29
N TRP A 2 7.52 16.35 7.95
CA TRP A 2 8.55 15.87 8.86
C TRP A 2 9.91 16.02 8.17
N ASN A 3 10.89 16.60 8.85
CA ASN A 3 12.26 16.73 8.39
C ASN A 3 13.22 16.19 9.45
N ARG A 4 13.65 14.94 9.27
CA ARG A 4 14.45 14.23 10.27
C ARG A 4 15.87 14.79 10.44
N TYR A 5 16.47 15.26 9.34
CA TYR A 5 17.92 15.44 9.26
C TYR A 5 18.35 16.90 9.11
N ARG A 6 17.48 17.78 8.61
CA ARG A 6 17.84 19.17 8.31
C ARG A 6 17.00 20.13 9.13
N LYS A 7 17.69 21.13 9.72
CA LYS A 7 17.04 22.34 10.21
C LYS A 7 16.94 23.34 9.06
N THR A 8 15.77 23.92 8.89
CA THR A 8 15.48 24.95 7.88
C THR A 8 14.67 26.05 8.56
N GLU A 9 14.33 27.12 7.85
CA GLU A 9 13.49 28.21 8.37
C GLU A 9 12.21 27.70 9.06
N PHE A 10 11.55 26.71 8.46
CA PHE A 10 10.29 26.16 8.99
C PHE A 10 10.48 24.97 9.93
N PHE A 11 11.67 24.35 9.97
CA PHE A 11 11.93 23.13 10.74
C PHE A 11 12.98 23.39 11.82
N GLU A 12 12.57 24.02 12.93
CA GLU A 12 13.38 24.05 14.16
C GLU A 12 13.43 22.66 14.83
N LYS A 13 12.31 21.94 14.75
CA LYS A 13 12.12 20.55 15.20
C LYS A 13 11.82 19.65 14.00
N PRO A 14 11.95 18.32 14.12
CA PRO A 14 11.66 17.42 13.01
C PRO A 14 10.22 17.47 12.52
N TRP A 15 9.26 17.88 13.35
CA TRP A 15 7.88 18.09 12.94
C TRP A 15 7.60 19.57 12.72
N LEU A 16 6.84 19.86 11.66
CA LEU A 16 6.42 21.24 11.33
C LEU A 16 5.18 21.67 12.13
N LEU A 17 4.24 20.76 12.33
CA LEU A 17 2.94 21.07 12.92
C LEU A 17 2.94 20.97 14.44
N ARG A 18 2.15 21.83 15.06
CA ARG A 18 1.77 21.82 16.47
C ARG A 18 0.29 21.50 16.61
N PHE A 19 -0.15 21.22 17.83
CA PHE A 19 -1.58 21.10 18.10
C PHE A 19 -2.30 22.41 17.79
N PHE A 20 -3.51 22.30 17.22
CA PHE A 20 -4.39 23.40 16.80
C PHE A 20 -3.93 24.21 15.58
N ASP A 21 -2.82 23.83 14.94
CA ASP A 21 -2.47 24.39 13.64
C ASP A 21 -3.53 24.03 12.58
N GLN A 22 -3.79 24.94 11.65
CA GLN A 22 -4.75 24.76 10.56
C GLN A 22 -4.02 24.52 9.25
N ILE A 23 -4.47 23.52 8.49
CA ILE A 23 -3.93 23.19 7.16
C ILE A 23 -4.95 23.59 6.10
N ARG A 24 -4.49 24.31 5.08
CA ARG A 24 -5.29 24.63 3.89
C ARG A 24 -4.57 24.09 2.66
N PHE A 25 -5.28 23.31 1.86
CA PHE A 25 -4.79 22.80 0.60
C PHE A 25 -5.11 23.78 -0.53
N TYR A 26 -4.23 23.84 -1.51
CA TYR A 26 -4.45 24.52 -2.79
C TYR A 26 -4.06 23.54 -3.91
N GLU A 27 -4.69 23.73 -5.05
CA GLU A 27 -4.48 22.86 -6.21
C GLU A 27 -3.14 23.19 -6.89
N VAL A 28 -2.42 22.16 -7.29
CA VAL A 28 -1.15 22.22 -8.02
C VAL A 28 -1.09 21.10 -9.04
N SER A 29 -0.25 21.27 -10.07
CA SER A 29 0.02 20.20 -11.04
C SER A 29 0.91 19.09 -10.44
N HIS A 30 0.97 17.94 -11.12
CA HIS A 30 1.89 16.85 -10.76
C HIS A 30 3.36 17.33 -10.76
N ASP A 31 3.80 18.01 -11.82
CA ASP A 31 5.19 18.46 -11.98
C ASP A 31 5.58 19.50 -10.92
N GLU A 32 4.65 20.40 -10.61
CA GLU A 32 4.81 21.36 -9.52
C GLU A 32 4.94 20.65 -8.17
N LEU A 33 4.07 19.68 -7.88
CA LEU A 33 4.15 18.91 -6.64
C LEU A 33 5.48 18.14 -6.51
N MET A 34 6.01 17.60 -7.61
CA MET A 34 7.32 16.95 -7.61
C MET A 34 8.44 17.94 -7.29
N THR A 35 8.41 19.12 -7.92
CA THR A 35 9.35 20.20 -7.63
C THR A 35 9.30 20.63 -6.16
N ILE A 36 8.08 20.79 -5.60
CA ILE A 36 7.87 21.12 -4.19
C ILE A 36 8.48 20.05 -3.28
N ARG A 37 8.26 18.76 -3.59
CA ARG A 37 8.78 17.63 -2.79
C ARG A 37 10.30 17.58 -2.74
N GLU A 38 10.99 17.98 -3.80
CA GLU A 38 12.44 18.05 -3.83
C GLU A 38 12.98 19.25 -3.04
N GLN A 39 12.34 20.41 -3.19
CA GLN A 39 12.80 21.68 -2.61
C GLN A 39 12.45 21.83 -1.13
N PHE A 40 11.32 21.30 -0.69
CA PHE A 40 10.82 21.49 0.67
C PHE A 40 11.74 20.89 1.76
N PRO A 41 12.26 19.66 1.65
CA PRO A 41 13.16 19.08 2.67
C PRO A 41 14.49 19.83 2.80
N VAL A 42 14.93 20.52 1.75
CA VAL A 42 16.16 21.31 1.73
C VAL A 42 15.93 22.78 2.11
N GLY A 43 14.68 23.18 2.33
CA GLY A 43 14.31 24.51 2.81
C GLY A 43 14.22 25.58 1.72
N THR A 44 14.22 25.20 0.44
CA THR A 44 14.19 26.18 -0.67
C THR A 44 12.79 26.44 -1.21
N TYR A 45 11.77 25.73 -0.72
CA TYR A 45 10.38 26.00 -1.05
C TYR A 45 9.70 26.83 0.05
N PRO A 46 9.26 28.07 -0.25
CA PRO A 46 8.64 28.94 0.75
C PRO A 46 7.17 28.55 0.96
N ILE A 47 6.89 27.82 2.03
CA ILE A 47 5.51 27.55 2.43
C ILE A 47 4.87 28.78 3.07
N LYS A 48 3.56 28.94 2.86
CA LYS A 48 2.79 30.01 3.51
C LYS A 48 2.43 29.60 4.93
N VAL A 49 3.00 30.28 5.92
CA VAL A 49 2.67 30.12 7.34
C VAL A 49 2.19 31.47 7.87
N GLU A 50 1.02 31.47 8.51
CA GLU A 50 0.43 32.67 9.13
C GLU A 50 0.22 32.38 10.61
N GLU A 51 0.70 33.27 11.48
CA GLU A 51 0.37 33.21 12.91
C GLU A 51 -1.08 33.64 13.11
N GLY A 52 -1.82 32.89 13.92
CA GLY A 52 -3.24 33.11 14.15
C GLY A 52 -3.69 32.61 15.52
N SER A 53 -4.92 32.96 15.88
CA SER A 53 -5.57 32.49 17.11
C SER A 53 -6.84 31.71 16.76
N PHE A 54 -7.11 30.66 17.52
CA PHE A 54 -8.35 29.91 17.44
C PHE A 54 -9.19 30.14 18.70
N SER A 55 -10.45 30.54 18.51
CA SER A 55 -11.42 30.73 19.60
C SER A 55 -12.50 29.66 19.51
N LEU A 56 -12.64 28.86 20.57
CA LEU A 56 -13.66 27.82 20.64
C LEU A 56 -15.08 28.41 20.64
N SER A 57 -15.29 29.55 21.28
CA SER A 57 -16.61 30.20 21.32
C SER A 57 -17.03 30.71 19.94
N GLU A 58 -16.10 31.29 19.18
CA GLU A 58 -16.36 31.72 17.79
C GLU A 58 -16.66 30.53 16.90
N TYR A 59 -15.91 29.42 17.05
CA TYR A 59 -16.18 28.20 16.31
C TYR A 59 -17.55 27.58 16.64
N GLN A 60 -17.95 27.58 17.91
CA GLN A 60 -19.28 27.11 18.33
C GLN A 60 -20.41 28.00 17.80
N ALA A 61 -20.20 29.32 17.75
CA ALA A 61 -21.14 30.25 17.14
C ALA A 61 -21.27 29.98 15.63
N PHE A 62 -20.15 29.79 14.93
CA PHE A 62 -20.13 29.40 13.52
C PHE A 62 -20.89 28.09 13.25
N LEU A 63 -20.70 27.07 14.08
CA LEU A 63 -21.44 25.81 13.96
C LEU A 63 -22.95 26.00 14.14
N SER A 64 -23.34 26.81 15.13
CA SER A 64 -24.75 27.09 15.41
C SER A 64 -25.41 27.87 14.27
N GLU A 65 -24.69 28.84 13.68
CA GLU A 65 -25.15 29.62 12.53
C GLU A 65 -25.35 28.75 11.28
N ASN A 66 -24.52 27.71 11.11
CA ASN A 66 -24.53 26.84 9.92
C ASN A 66 -25.18 25.47 10.17
N GLN A 67 -25.88 25.31 11.29
CA GLN A 67 -26.36 24.01 11.78
C GLN A 67 -27.23 23.27 10.76
N GLU A 68 -28.15 23.97 10.09
CA GLU A 68 -29.06 23.38 9.11
C GLU A 68 -28.31 22.77 7.90
N SER A 69 -27.32 23.50 7.36
CA SER A 69 -26.51 23.01 6.25
C SER A 69 -25.66 21.82 6.66
N ILE A 70 -25.12 21.84 7.88
CA ILE A 70 -24.31 20.75 8.44
C ILE A 70 -25.16 19.49 8.58
N ASP A 71 -26.35 19.60 9.16
CA ASP A 71 -27.24 18.46 9.40
C ASP A 71 -27.78 17.87 8.10
N THR A 72 -28.10 18.73 7.13
CA THR A 72 -28.50 18.29 5.78
C THR A 72 -27.41 17.43 5.13
N PHE A 73 -26.15 17.89 5.20
CA PHE A 73 -25.03 17.13 4.65
C PHE A 73 -24.78 15.82 5.40
N LYS A 74 -24.84 15.84 6.74
CA LYS A 74 -24.67 14.64 7.58
C LYS A 74 -25.72 13.58 7.26
N GLY A 75 -26.99 13.97 7.18
CA GLY A 75 -28.08 13.05 6.85
C GLY A 75 -27.90 12.40 5.48
N LYS A 76 -27.50 13.18 4.46
CA LYS A 76 -27.20 12.63 3.13
C LYS A 76 -26.06 11.60 3.16
N ARG A 77 -24.98 11.91 3.89
CA ARG A 77 -23.82 11.02 4.03
C ARG A 77 -24.19 9.73 4.75
N GLU A 78 -24.95 9.82 5.84
CA GLU A 78 -25.39 8.65 6.62
C GLU A 78 -26.30 7.75 5.79
N ALA A 79 -27.28 8.31 5.08
CA ALA A 79 -28.14 7.53 4.19
C ALA A 79 -27.36 6.84 3.05
N ALA A 80 -26.37 7.51 2.47
CA ALA A 80 -25.51 6.92 1.45
C ALA A 80 -24.64 5.78 2.03
N PHE A 81 -24.08 5.98 3.22
CA PHE A 81 -23.29 4.97 3.92
C PHE A 81 -24.13 3.74 4.29
N GLU A 82 -25.34 3.92 4.81
CA GLU A 82 -26.25 2.81 5.13
C GLU A 82 -26.64 2.01 3.88
N ALA A 83 -26.86 2.69 2.75
CA ALA A 83 -27.15 2.03 1.49
C ALA A 83 -25.96 1.20 0.99
N GLU A 84 -24.73 1.73 1.05
CA GLU A 84 -23.52 0.97 0.71
C GLU A 84 -23.30 -0.22 1.65
N LEU A 85 -23.48 -0.02 2.96
CA LEU A 85 -23.32 -1.09 3.95
C LEU A 85 -24.32 -2.22 3.71
N ALA A 86 -25.58 -1.91 3.44
CA ALA A 86 -26.61 -2.89 3.11
C ALA A 86 -26.25 -3.68 1.83
N GLU A 87 -25.68 -2.99 0.84
CA GLU A 87 -25.22 -3.62 -0.40
C GLU A 87 -24.02 -4.56 -0.16
N TRP A 88 -23.07 -4.17 0.70
CA TRP A 88 -21.95 -5.04 1.08
C TRP A 88 -22.41 -6.29 1.84
N HIS A 89 -23.41 -6.17 2.70
CA HIS A 89 -24.04 -7.32 3.34
C HIS A 89 -24.74 -8.23 2.32
N ARG A 90 -25.47 -7.66 1.35
CA ARG A 90 -26.18 -8.40 0.31
C ARG A 90 -25.24 -9.15 -0.64
N THR A 91 -24.10 -8.54 -0.97
CA THR A 91 -23.09 -9.08 -1.89
C THR A 91 -22.06 -9.97 -1.19
N GLY A 92 -22.14 -10.12 0.14
CA GLY A 92 -21.19 -10.90 0.93
C GLY A 92 -19.80 -10.25 1.06
N GLN A 93 -19.63 -9.01 0.61
CA GLN A 93 -18.34 -8.28 0.68
C GLN A 93 -17.99 -7.83 2.10
N PHE A 94 -18.94 -7.87 3.04
CA PHE A 94 -18.73 -7.45 4.42
C PHE A 94 -17.78 -8.39 5.18
N ASN A 95 -17.82 -9.69 4.88
CA ASN A 95 -16.91 -10.68 5.46
C ASN A 95 -15.93 -11.13 4.37
N PHE A 96 -14.69 -10.66 4.44
CA PHE A 96 -13.62 -11.21 3.61
C PHE A 96 -13.18 -12.55 4.20
N GLU A 97 -13.95 -13.60 3.90
CA GLU A 97 -13.54 -14.98 4.15
C GLU A 97 -12.52 -15.35 3.08
N VAL A 98 -11.23 -15.20 3.40
CA VAL A 98 -10.19 -15.88 2.63
C VAL A 98 -10.43 -17.36 2.84
N ALA A 99 -10.81 -18.07 1.77
CA ALA A 99 -10.85 -19.52 1.80
C ALA A 99 -9.49 -19.99 2.34
N GLU A 100 -9.51 -20.70 3.47
CA GLU A 100 -8.34 -21.46 3.89
C GLU A 100 -8.18 -22.57 2.85
N ASP A 101 -7.47 -22.26 1.76
CA ASP A 101 -6.92 -23.30 0.91
C ASP A 101 -6.02 -24.11 1.85
N ASN A 102 -6.49 -25.31 2.18
CA ASN A 102 -5.65 -26.32 2.82
C ASN A 102 -4.41 -26.42 1.94
N LEU A 103 -3.29 -25.93 2.46
CA LEU A 103 -1.98 -26.13 1.84
C LEU A 103 -1.82 -27.64 1.74
N ASP A 104 -2.03 -28.19 0.55
CA ASP A 104 -1.79 -29.59 0.29
C ASP A 104 -0.27 -29.76 0.31
N LEU A 105 0.26 -30.06 1.51
CA LEU A 105 1.66 -30.37 1.77
C LEU A 105 2.06 -31.73 1.17
N SER A 106 1.41 -32.15 0.07
CA SER A 106 1.79 -33.33 -0.68
C SER A 106 3.27 -33.21 -1.05
N GLU A 107 4.03 -34.25 -0.72
CA GLU A 107 5.43 -34.41 -1.16
C GLU A 107 5.43 -34.45 -2.69
N THR A 108 5.54 -33.28 -3.30
CA THR A 108 5.57 -33.15 -4.74
C THR A 108 6.97 -33.56 -5.20
N SER A 109 7.04 -34.70 -5.88
CA SER A 109 8.27 -35.15 -6.54
C SER A 109 8.45 -34.39 -7.85
N TRP A 110 9.56 -33.68 -8.00
CA TRP A 110 9.93 -32.96 -9.22
C TRP A 110 10.76 -33.87 -10.13
N GLU A 111 10.66 -33.66 -11.44
CA GLU A 111 11.42 -34.45 -12.42
C GLU A 111 12.92 -34.09 -12.38
N GLU A 112 13.76 -35.02 -12.87
CA GLU A 112 15.19 -34.81 -12.97
C GLU A 112 15.50 -33.65 -13.94
N GLY A 113 16.22 -32.63 -13.48
CA GLY A 113 16.49 -31.39 -14.25
C GLY A 113 15.58 -30.20 -13.94
N GLN A 114 14.60 -30.37 -13.05
CA GLN A 114 13.78 -29.27 -12.54
C GLN A 114 14.38 -28.68 -11.26
N ILE A 115 14.44 -27.35 -11.21
CA ILE A 115 14.84 -26.56 -10.06
C ILE A 115 13.61 -25.83 -9.51
N VAL A 116 13.35 -26.07 -8.23
CA VAL A 116 12.27 -25.39 -7.51
C VAL A 116 12.82 -24.15 -6.83
N VAL A 117 12.09 -23.05 -6.97
CA VAL A 117 12.28 -21.84 -6.19
C VAL A 117 11.22 -21.80 -5.12
N ASP A 118 11.63 -21.81 -3.86
CA ASP A 118 10.76 -21.78 -2.68
C ASP A 118 10.67 -20.39 -2.04
N SER A 119 9.65 -20.21 -1.22
CA SER A 119 9.45 -18.98 -0.48
C SER A 119 10.37 -18.88 0.74
N PRO A 120 11.11 -17.78 0.92
CA PRO A 120 11.92 -17.57 2.12
C PRO A 120 11.09 -17.11 3.33
N VAL A 121 9.80 -16.75 3.15
CA VAL A 121 8.99 -16.06 4.15
C VAL A 121 7.54 -16.54 4.18
N SER A 122 6.83 -16.22 5.27
CA SER A 122 5.38 -16.30 5.31
C SER A 122 4.78 -14.97 4.83
N GLY A 123 3.70 -15.01 4.04
CA GLY A 123 3.10 -13.81 3.48
C GLY A 123 2.01 -14.12 2.46
N SER A 124 1.93 -13.30 1.42
CA SER A 124 1.10 -13.55 0.23
C SER A 124 1.82 -13.16 -1.05
N VAL A 125 1.43 -13.75 -2.18
CA VAL A 125 1.93 -13.32 -3.49
C VAL A 125 1.35 -11.95 -3.83
N TRP A 126 2.21 -10.94 -3.98
CA TRP A 126 1.79 -9.58 -4.34
C TRP A 126 1.66 -9.40 -5.86
N GLN A 127 2.64 -9.90 -6.60
CA GLN A 127 2.72 -9.77 -8.05
C GLN A 127 3.57 -10.91 -8.62
N SER A 128 3.16 -11.46 -9.77
CA SER A 128 3.99 -12.35 -10.59
C SER A 128 4.54 -11.56 -11.77
N GLU A 129 5.84 -11.66 -12.03
CA GLU A 129 6.52 -11.04 -13.19
C GLU A 129 6.65 -12.01 -14.38
N ILE A 130 6.26 -13.26 -14.17
CA ILE A 130 6.43 -14.36 -15.11
C ILE A 130 5.15 -15.16 -15.27
N THR A 131 5.06 -15.86 -16.40
CA THR A 131 4.06 -16.90 -16.68
C THR A 131 4.77 -18.23 -16.96
N SER A 132 4.02 -19.34 -16.98
CA SER A 132 4.53 -20.57 -17.58
C SER A 132 5.09 -20.31 -18.98
N ASP A 133 6.12 -21.08 -19.33
CA ASP A 133 6.93 -21.00 -20.55
C ASP A 133 7.80 -19.73 -20.70
N SER A 134 7.91 -18.89 -19.67
CA SER A 134 8.83 -17.75 -19.68
C SER A 134 10.30 -18.20 -19.59
N GLU A 135 11.17 -17.68 -20.47
CA GLU A 135 12.62 -17.79 -20.30
C GLU A 135 13.08 -16.83 -19.19
N VAL A 136 13.90 -17.34 -18.27
CA VAL A 136 14.43 -16.58 -17.15
C VAL A 136 15.94 -16.75 -17.04
N VAL A 137 16.62 -15.70 -16.60
CA VAL A 137 18.06 -15.76 -16.28
C VAL A 137 18.26 -15.85 -14.77
N LYS A 138 19.32 -16.55 -14.34
CA LYS A 138 19.70 -16.58 -12.92
C LYS A 138 19.77 -15.17 -12.33
N GLY A 139 19.10 -14.97 -11.21
CA GLY A 139 19.00 -13.69 -10.51
C GLY A 139 17.88 -12.76 -11.02
N GLN A 140 17.13 -13.13 -12.07
CA GLN A 140 15.94 -12.40 -12.50
C GLN A 140 14.84 -12.49 -11.44
N VAL A 141 14.10 -11.40 -11.22
CA VAL A 141 12.92 -11.40 -10.36
C VAL A 141 11.80 -12.20 -11.03
N LEU A 142 11.29 -13.20 -10.33
CA LEU A 142 10.20 -14.06 -10.79
C LEU A 142 8.85 -13.55 -10.30
N MET A 143 8.79 -13.19 -9.02
CA MET A 143 7.60 -12.68 -8.37
C MET A 143 7.97 -11.86 -7.14
N ILE A 144 7.01 -11.10 -6.63
CA ILE A 144 7.12 -10.30 -5.41
C ILE A 144 6.15 -10.85 -4.39
N LEU A 145 6.66 -11.16 -3.20
CA LEU A 145 5.86 -11.53 -2.05
C LEU A 145 5.62 -10.29 -1.17
N GLU A 146 4.48 -10.23 -0.51
CA GLU A 146 4.23 -9.28 0.57
C GLU A 146 4.33 -10.03 1.91
N SER A 147 5.21 -9.55 2.79
CA SER A 147 5.28 -10.01 4.18
C SER A 147 5.54 -8.83 5.10
N MET A 148 4.76 -8.73 6.19
CA MET A 148 4.94 -7.66 7.20
C MET A 148 5.02 -6.24 6.61
N LYS A 149 4.21 -5.95 5.57
CA LYS A 149 4.18 -4.67 4.82
C LYS A 149 5.45 -4.38 4.01
N MET A 150 6.25 -5.40 3.75
CA MET A 150 7.46 -5.34 2.92
C MET A 150 7.24 -6.15 1.64
N GLU A 151 7.70 -5.58 0.53
CA GLU A 151 7.83 -6.29 -0.74
C GLU A 151 9.15 -7.07 -0.74
N ILE A 152 9.07 -8.37 -1.04
CA ILE A 152 10.21 -9.31 -1.01
C ILE A 152 10.30 -9.97 -2.40
N PRO A 153 11.25 -9.53 -3.25
CA PRO A 153 11.44 -10.14 -4.56
C PRO A 153 12.05 -11.53 -4.43
N VAL A 154 11.42 -12.50 -5.10
CA VAL A 154 11.91 -13.87 -5.27
C VAL A 154 12.66 -13.94 -6.60
N HIS A 155 13.89 -14.45 -6.56
CA HIS A 155 14.78 -14.47 -7.71
C HIS A 155 14.97 -15.88 -8.25
N ALA A 156 15.19 -16.00 -9.56
CA ALA A 156 15.55 -17.24 -10.21
C ALA A 156 16.90 -17.76 -9.70
N THR A 157 16.93 -19.00 -9.22
CA THR A 157 18.15 -19.66 -8.74
C THR A 157 19.05 -20.15 -9.89
N SER A 158 18.47 -20.39 -11.07
CA SER A 158 19.16 -20.75 -12.30
C SER A 158 18.52 -20.11 -13.54
N SER A 159 19.21 -20.20 -14.68
CA SER A 159 18.66 -19.81 -15.99
C SER A 159 17.94 -21.00 -16.62
N GLY A 160 16.80 -20.76 -17.27
CA GLY A 160 15.98 -21.84 -17.78
C GLY A 160 14.61 -21.38 -18.26
N VAL A 161 13.71 -22.33 -18.46
CA VAL A 161 12.31 -22.07 -18.80
C VAL A 161 11.43 -22.34 -17.59
N VAL A 162 10.57 -21.38 -17.23
CA VAL A 162 9.55 -21.55 -16.21
C VAL A 162 8.55 -22.60 -16.67
N LYS A 163 8.47 -23.73 -15.98
CA LYS A 163 7.44 -24.75 -16.27
C LYS A 163 6.13 -24.45 -15.58
N GLN A 164 6.20 -24.02 -14.32
CA GLN A 164 5.03 -23.83 -13.49
C GLN A 164 5.21 -22.64 -12.55
N VAL A 165 4.14 -21.86 -12.42
CA VAL A 165 3.93 -20.92 -11.33
C VAL A 165 2.85 -21.52 -10.44
N LEU A 166 3.20 -21.83 -9.20
CA LEU A 166 2.39 -22.66 -8.32
C LEU A 166 1.39 -21.86 -7.48
N LEU A 167 1.56 -20.53 -7.41
CA LEU A 167 0.70 -19.64 -6.65
C LEU A 167 0.28 -18.41 -7.46
N ASP A 168 -1.00 -18.09 -7.38
CA ASP A 168 -1.61 -16.91 -7.95
C ASP A 168 -1.49 -15.69 -7.04
N LYS A 169 -1.65 -14.50 -7.63
CA LYS A 169 -1.71 -13.24 -6.90
C LYS A 169 -2.76 -13.28 -5.79
N GLY A 170 -2.37 -12.88 -4.58
CA GLY A 170 -3.21 -12.84 -3.39
C GLY A 170 -3.20 -14.13 -2.57
N GLN A 171 -2.70 -15.25 -3.10
CA GLN A 171 -2.60 -16.49 -2.33
C GLN A 171 -1.55 -16.38 -1.22
N ARG A 172 -1.82 -17.04 -0.09
CA ARG A 172 -0.90 -17.10 1.04
C ARG A 172 0.28 -18.03 0.74
N VAL A 173 1.42 -17.67 1.31
CA VAL A 173 2.65 -18.44 1.20
C VAL A 173 3.24 -18.71 2.59
N SER A 174 3.84 -19.89 2.76
CA SER A 174 4.63 -20.27 3.94
C SER A 174 6.11 -20.41 3.58
N PRO A 175 7.03 -20.26 4.56
CA PRO A 175 8.45 -20.52 4.33
C PRO A 175 8.68 -21.95 3.82
N GLY A 176 9.55 -22.11 2.82
CA GLY A 176 9.86 -23.38 2.17
C GLY A 176 8.79 -23.89 1.21
N GLN A 177 7.67 -23.18 1.03
CA GLN A 177 6.65 -23.54 0.05
C GLN A 177 7.17 -23.29 -1.37
N ALA A 178 7.04 -24.27 -2.25
CA ALA A 178 7.40 -24.15 -3.65
C ALA A 178 6.56 -23.06 -4.34
N LEU A 179 7.22 -22.20 -5.10
CA LEU A 179 6.60 -21.06 -5.81
C LEU A 179 6.65 -21.23 -7.32
N VAL A 180 7.83 -21.57 -7.84
CA VAL A 180 8.10 -21.64 -9.27
C VAL A 180 8.98 -22.84 -9.55
N VAL A 181 8.73 -23.52 -10.66
CA VAL A 181 9.55 -24.63 -11.17
C VAL A 181 10.23 -24.18 -12.46
N ILE A 182 11.55 -24.28 -12.51
CA ILE A 182 12.39 -23.91 -13.65
C ILE A 182 13.03 -25.19 -14.20
N GLU A 183 12.96 -25.41 -15.51
CA GLU A 183 13.76 -26.42 -16.19
C GLU A 183 15.05 -25.76 -16.69
N GLU A 184 16.21 -26.24 -16.24
CA GLU A 184 17.51 -25.71 -16.70
C GLU A 184 17.74 -25.98 -18.19
N HIS A 185 18.50 -25.09 -18.82
CA HIS A 185 19.05 -25.31 -20.17
C HIS A 185 20.30 -26.19 -20.16
#